data_AF-A0A7C3E6H1-F1
#
_entry.id   AF-A0A7C3E6H1-F1
#
_cell.length_a   1.000
_cell.length_b   1.000
_cell.length_c   1.000
_cell.angle_alpha   90.00
_cell.angle_beta   90.00
_cell.angle_gamma   90.00
#
_symmetry.space_group_name_H-M   'P 1'
#
loop_
_entity.id
_entity.type
_entity.pdbx_description
1 polymer ?
#
loop_
_entity_poly.entity_id
_entity_poly.type
_entity_poly.pdbx_seq_one_letter_code
_entity_poly.pdbx_strand_id
1 'polypeptide(L)'
;MGLLFRISAALSLSLLPAAAQVRKVTDAEVNKVHRGALLIDGHNDVTSATLRGADLARRREQGHTDIPRMKEGGMGAQFFAAYVAVDFIGRNASARRALQMIDTIRQDI
;
A
#
# COMPACT_ATOMS: atom_id res chain seq x y z
N MET A 1 -34.66 33.92 47.45
CA MET A 1 -35.04 32.75 46.61
C MET A 1 -34.70 32.98 45.12
N GLY A 2 -33.48 33.41 44.76
CA GLY A 2 -33.20 33.78 43.37
C GLY A 2 -31.73 33.80 42.93
N LEU A 3 -30.79 33.68 43.86
CA LEU A 3 -29.35 33.69 43.53
C LEU A 3 -28.77 32.28 43.37
N LEU A 4 -29.36 31.26 44.02
CA LEU A 4 -28.94 29.86 43.95
C LEU A 4 -29.29 29.16 42.63
N PHE A 5 -30.27 29.67 41.87
CA PHE A 5 -30.73 29.03 40.63
C PHE A 5 -29.90 29.42 39.38
N ARG A 6 -29.06 30.46 39.48
CA ARG A 6 -28.23 30.95 38.37
C ARG A 6 -26.87 30.29 38.26
N ILE A 7 -26.39 29.66 39.33
CA ILE A 7 -25.08 28.98 39.34
C ILE A 7 -25.20 27.57 38.70
N SER A 8 -26.35 26.92 38.80
CA SER A 8 -26.56 25.57 38.24
C SER A 8 -26.61 25.51 36.71
N ALA A 9 -27.01 26.61 36.04
CA ALA A 9 -27.06 26.68 34.58
C ALA A 9 -25.69 26.94 33.93
N ALA A 10 -24.75 27.55 34.65
CA ALA A 10 -23.40 27.81 34.15
C ALA A 10 -22.51 26.56 34.17
N LEU A 11 -22.75 25.64 35.11
CA LEU A 11 -21.97 24.41 35.27
C LEU A 11 -22.42 23.26 34.35
N SER A 12 -23.61 23.37 33.75
CA SER A 12 -24.17 22.35 32.86
C SER A 12 -23.72 22.50 31.40
N LEU A 13 -23.10 23.63 31.03
CA LEU A 13 -22.55 23.86 29.69
C LEU A 13 -21.09 23.38 29.53
N SER A 14 -20.40 23.07 30.63
CA SER A 14 -18.99 22.64 30.64
C SER A 14 -18.79 21.13 30.52
N LEU A 15 -19.87 20.35 30.35
CA LEU A 15 -19.84 18.89 30.18
C LEU A 15 -20.30 18.48 28.78
N LEU A 16 -20.02 19.29 27.75
CA LEU A 16 -19.91 18.72 26.40
C LEU A 16 -18.82 17.66 26.50
N PRO A 17 -19.11 16.37 26.26
CA PRO A 17 -18.07 15.39 26.28
C PRO A 17 -17.08 15.85 25.22
N ALA A 18 -15.85 16.13 25.64
CA ALA A 18 -14.68 16.04 24.79
C ALA A 18 -14.48 14.57 24.39
N ALA A 19 -15.55 13.91 23.91
CA ALA A 19 -15.46 12.78 23.03
C ALA A 19 -14.60 13.32 21.91
N ALA A 20 -13.32 12.93 21.91
CA ALA A 20 -12.36 13.31 20.91
C ALA A 20 -13.09 13.19 19.57
N GLN A 21 -13.41 14.33 18.95
CA GLN A 21 -14.06 14.30 17.66
C GLN A 21 -13.05 13.60 16.77
N VAL A 22 -13.30 12.33 16.46
CA VAL A 22 -12.46 11.57 15.56
C VAL A 22 -12.63 12.28 14.22
N ARG A 23 -11.64 13.12 13.90
CA ARG A 23 -11.66 13.95 12.71
C ARG A 23 -11.81 13.01 11.52
N LYS A 24 -12.93 13.13 10.81
CA LYS A 24 -13.16 12.35 9.60
C LYS A 24 -12.13 12.79 8.54
N VAL A 25 -11.23 11.89 8.18
CA VAL A 25 -10.27 12.13 7.10
C VAL A 25 -10.96 11.87 5.77
N THR A 26 -10.85 12.81 4.84
CA THR A 26 -11.41 12.69 3.49
C THR A 26 -10.41 12.08 2.51
N ASP A 27 -10.91 11.46 1.43
CA ASP A 27 -10.04 10.94 0.36
C ASP A 27 -9.17 12.03 -0.27
N ALA A 28 -9.65 13.27 -0.32
CA ALA A 28 -8.87 14.41 -0.81
C ALA A 28 -7.64 14.68 0.07
N GLU A 29 -7.79 14.57 1.39
CA GLU A 29 -6.67 14.72 2.32
C GLU A 29 -5.68 13.55 2.25
N VAL A 30 -6.19 12.32 2.15
CA VAL A 30 -5.34 11.13 1.96
C VAL A 30 -4.55 11.26 0.66
N ASN A 31 -5.22 11.59 -0.45
CA ASN A 31 -4.59 11.77 -1.75
C ASN A 31 -3.57 12.90 -1.74
N LYS A 32 -3.80 13.99 -1.01
CA LYS A 32 -2.82 15.07 -0.87
C LYS A 32 -1.52 14.58 -0.23
N VAL A 33 -1.60 13.79 0.83
CA VAL A 33 -0.41 13.21 1.49
C VAL A 33 0.26 12.21 0.56
N HIS A 34 -0.52 11.26 0.01
CA HIS A 34 -0.03 10.20 -0.85
C HIS A 34 0.71 10.73 -2.09
N ARG A 35 0.11 11.72 -2.78
CA ARG A 35 0.72 12.36 -3.96
C ARG A 35 1.83 13.34 -3.61
N GLY A 36 1.96 13.73 -2.35
CA GLY A 36 3.02 14.60 -1.85
C GLY A 36 4.32 13.87 -1.51
N ALA A 37 4.35 12.54 -1.58
CA ALA A 37 5.50 11.71 -1.27
C ALA A 37 5.91 10.82 -2.46
N LEU A 38 7.19 10.44 -2.50
CA LEU A 38 7.67 9.41 -3.41
C LEU A 38 7.37 8.03 -2.80
N LEU A 39 6.39 7.31 -3.33
CA LEU A 39 6.10 5.95 -2.90
C LEU A 39 7.19 5.00 -3.42
N ILE A 40 7.91 4.37 -2.50
CA ILE A 40 8.89 3.31 -2.77
C ILE A 40 8.41 2.05 -2.06
N ASP A 41 8.01 1.05 -2.83
CA ASP A 41 7.60 -0.24 -2.28
C ASP A 41 8.79 -1.21 -2.18
N GLY A 42 8.92 -1.88 -1.04
CA GLY A 42 10.06 -2.73 -0.72
C GLY A 42 9.97 -4.19 -1.19
N HIS A 43 8.81 -4.67 -1.65
CA HIS A 43 8.64 -6.08 -2.01
C HIS A 43 7.40 -6.36 -2.89
N ASN A 44 7.63 -6.86 -4.11
CA ASN A 44 6.55 -7.24 -5.02
C ASN A 44 6.86 -8.54 -5.79
N ASP A 45 6.00 -9.54 -5.64
CA ASP A 45 6.15 -10.89 -6.20
C ASP A 45 5.62 -11.07 -7.63
N VAL A 46 5.31 -9.97 -8.34
CA VAL A 46 4.80 -10.04 -9.72
C VAL A 46 5.74 -10.80 -10.67
N THR A 47 7.02 -10.90 -10.33
CA THR A 47 8.06 -11.65 -11.05
C THR A 47 7.71 -13.12 -11.29
N SER A 48 6.96 -13.74 -10.38
CA SER A 48 6.47 -15.10 -10.59
C SER A 48 5.50 -15.19 -11.77
N ALA A 49 4.74 -14.13 -12.04
CA ALA A 49 3.84 -14.04 -13.18
C ALA A 49 4.57 -13.65 -14.47
N THR A 50 5.51 -12.69 -14.42
CA THR A 50 6.29 -12.29 -15.62
C THR A 50 7.14 -13.44 -16.14
N LEU A 51 7.71 -14.25 -15.25
CA LEU A 51 8.43 -15.47 -15.66
C LEU A 51 7.53 -16.52 -16.34
N ARG A 52 6.20 -16.42 -16.18
CA ARG A 52 5.21 -17.21 -16.93
C ARG A 52 4.68 -16.50 -18.17
N GLY A 53 5.31 -15.41 -18.59
CA GLY A 53 4.96 -14.62 -19.77
C GLY A 53 3.89 -13.55 -19.53
N ALA A 54 3.65 -13.12 -18.29
CA ALA A 54 2.70 -12.04 -18.05
C ALA A 54 3.23 -10.68 -18.55
N ASP A 55 2.45 -10.03 -19.42
CA ASP A 55 2.71 -8.67 -19.89
C ASP A 55 2.21 -7.64 -18.86
N LEU A 56 3.12 -6.86 -18.27
CA LEU A 56 2.79 -5.80 -17.31
C LEU A 56 2.44 -4.47 -17.98
N ALA A 57 2.69 -4.31 -19.29
CA ALA A 57 2.37 -3.07 -20.00
C ALA A 57 0.87 -2.81 -20.10
N ARG A 58 0.05 -3.86 -19.96
CA ARG A 58 -1.41 -3.82 -20.07
C ARG A 58 -2.06 -4.13 -18.73
N ARG A 59 -3.26 -3.58 -18.53
CA ARG A 59 -4.06 -3.91 -17.35
C ARG A 59 -4.45 -5.37 -17.41
N ARG A 60 -4.13 -6.10 -16.35
CA ARG A 60 -4.40 -7.53 -16.26
C ARG A 60 -5.67 -7.81 -15.46
N GLU A 61 -6.42 -8.83 -15.87
CA GLU A 61 -7.61 -9.30 -15.14
C GLU A 61 -7.24 -9.92 -13.79
N GLN A 62 -6.04 -10.52 -13.69
CA GLN A 62 -5.56 -11.22 -12.50
C GLN A 62 -4.26 -10.61 -11.96
N GLY A 63 -4.06 -10.73 -10.65
CA GLY A 63 -2.91 -10.17 -9.94
C GLY A 63 -3.12 -8.73 -9.49
N HIS A 64 -2.14 -8.19 -8.77
CA HIS A 64 -2.23 -6.86 -8.15
C HIS A 64 -1.36 -5.81 -8.84
N THR A 65 -0.40 -6.24 -9.67
CA THR A 65 0.64 -5.39 -10.24
C THR A 65 0.59 -5.44 -11.76
N ASP A 66 0.40 -4.27 -12.36
CA ASP A 66 0.66 -3.95 -13.76
C ASP A 66 0.97 -2.45 -13.87
N ILE A 67 1.57 -2.02 -14.99
CA ILE A 67 2.01 -0.64 -15.19
C ILE A 67 0.84 0.36 -15.08
N PRO A 68 -0.36 0.09 -15.65
CA PRO A 68 -1.51 0.96 -15.42
C PRO A 68 -1.87 1.15 -13.94
N ARG A 69 -1.94 0.06 -13.14
CA ARG A 69 -2.19 0.14 -11.69
C ARG A 69 -1.08 0.88 -10.94
N MET A 70 0.19 0.65 -11.31
CA MET A 70 1.32 1.34 -10.69
C MET A 70 1.26 2.85 -10.92
N LYS A 71 0.93 3.29 -12.14
CA LYS A 71 0.75 4.70 -12.50
C LYS A 71 -0.44 5.32 -11.76
N GLU A 72 -1.60 4.66 -11.81
CA GLU A 72 -2.80 5.10 -11.09
C GLU A 72 -2.56 5.21 -9.59
N GLY A 73 -1.85 4.23 -9.01
CA GLY A 73 -1.47 4.19 -7.60
C GLY A 73 -0.35 5.16 -7.22
N GLY A 74 0.32 5.82 -8.17
CA GLY A 74 1.40 6.76 -7.87
C GLY A 74 2.69 6.10 -7.36
N MET A 75 2.95 4.86 -7.76
CA MET A 75 4.17 4.14 -7.40
C MET A 75 5.38 4.79 -8.09
N GLY A 76 6.33 5.27 -7.29
CA GLY A 76 7.54 5.94 -7.78
C GLY A 76 8.70 5.00 -8.01
N ALA A 77 8.90 4.02 -7.13
CA ALA A 77 9.88 2.95 -7.29
C ALA A 77 9.39 1.65 -6.63
N GLN A 78 9.94 0.53 -7.09
CA GLN A 78 9.55 -0.81 -6.65
C GLN A 78 10.77 -1.72 -6.58
N PHE A 79 10.95 -2.40 -5.45
CA PHE A 79 11.84 -3.54 -5.33
C PHE A 79 11.08 -4.82 -5.72
N PHE A 80 11.41 -5.39 -6.87
CA PHE A 80 10.83 -6.65 -7.34
C PHE A 80 11.53 -7.85 -6.72
N ALA A 81 10.76 -8.81 -6.24
CA ALA A 81 11.29 -9.96 -5.52
C ALA A 81 11.88 -10.99 -6.47
N ALA A 82 13.18 -11.29 -6.34
CA ALA A 82 13.80 -12.46 -6.95
C ALA A 82 13.61 -13.71 -6.06
N TYR A 83 12.34 -14.07 -5.80
CA TYR A 83 12.00 -15.13 -4.86
C TYR A 83 12.29 -16.55 -5.39
N VAL A 84 12.88 -17.39 -4.52
CA VAL A 84 13.14 -18.80 -4.78
C VAL A 84 12.47 -19.64 -3.70
N ALA A 85 11.50 -20.47 -4.09
CA ALA A 85 10.82 -21.36 -3.16
C ALA A 85 11.73 -22.48 -2.63
N VAL A 86 11.45 -22.95 -1.41
CA VAL A 86 12.24 -23.98 -0.71
C VAL A 86 12.33 -25.29 -1.50
N ASP A 87 11.32 -25.62 -2.31
CA ASP A 87 11.29 -26.82 -3.15
C ASP A 87 12.38 -26.85 -4.23
N PHE A 88 13.07 -25.73 -4.50
CA PHE A 88 14.24 -25.72 -5.38
C PHE A 88 15.51 -26.29 -4.73
N ILE A 89 15.56 -26.39 -3.39
CA ILE A 89 16.68 -26.99 -2.65
C ILE A 89 16.80 -28.48 -2.97
N GLY A 90 15.71 -29.24 -2.82
CA GLY A 90 15.70 -30.68 -3.08
C GLY A 90 15.97 -31.06 -4.54
N ARG A 91 15.87 -30.09 -5.46
CA ARG A 91 16.14 -30.25 -6.91
C ARG A 91 17.52 -29.75 -7.32
N ASN A 92 18.34 -29.26 -6.38
CA ASN A 92 19.61 -28.59 -6.65
C ASN A 92 19.50 -27.49 -7.73
N ALA A 93 18.40 -26.71 -7.68
CA ALA A 93 18.02 -25.77 -8.74
C ALA A 93 17.87 -24.33 -8.26
N SER A 94 18.18 -24.03 -6.99
CA SER A 94 17.97 -22.71 -6.39
C SER A 94 18.74 -21.60 -7.10
N ALA A 95 20.00 -21.81 -7.46
CA ALA A 95 20.82 -20.81 -8.15
C ALA A 95 20.28 -20.50 -9.55
N ARG A 96 19.95 -21.54 -10.33
CA ARG A 96 19.33 -21.38 -11.65
C ARG A 96 18.02 -20.61 -11.53
N ARG A 97 17.18 -20.93 -10.53
CA ARG A 97 15.93 -20.23 -10.31
C ARG A 97 16.14 -18.77 -9.97
N ALA A 98 17.09 -18.43 -9.09
CA ALA A 98 17.42 -17.05 -8.76
C ALA A 98 17.81 -16.26 -10.02
N LEU A 99 18.65 -16.83 -10.89
CA LEU A 99 19.03 -16.18 -12.15
C LEU A 99 17.84 -15.94 -13.09
N GLN A 100 16.92 -16.90 -13.20
CA GLN A 100 15.67 -16.71 -13.96
C GLN A 100 14.81 -15.57 -13.40
N MET A 101 14.72 -15.46 -12.08
CA MET A 101 13.95 -14.38 -11.44
C MET A 101 14.61 -13.01 -11.66
N ILE A 102 15.94 -12.94 -11.61
CA ILE A 102 16.70 -11.72 -11.91
C ILE A 102 16.57 -11.35 -13.39
N ASP A 103 16.57 -12.34 -14.28
CA ASP A 103 16.43 -12.14 -15.72
C ASP A 103 15.08 -11.53 -16.07
N THR A 104 13.97 -12.08 -15.55
CA THR A 104 12.63 -11.51 -15.81
C THR A 104 12.49 -10.09 -15.26
N ILE A 105 13.15 -9.76 -14.14
CA ILE A 105 13.20 -8.37 -13.64
C ILE A 105 13.90 -7.43 -14.63
N ARG A 106 14.91 -7.92 -15.35
CA ARG A 106 15.70 -7.09 -16.28
C ARG A 106 15.09 -6.96 -17.67
N GLN A 107 14.35 -7.97 -18.12
CA GLN A 107 13.91 -8.09 -19.50
C GLN A 107 12.41 -7.92 -19.69
N ASP A 108 11.60 -8.25 -18.68
CA ASP A 108 10.13 -8.31 -18.80
C ASP A 108 9.39 -7.21 -18.00
N ILE A 109 10.13 -6.42 -17.21
CA ILE A 109 9.62 -5.32 -16.38
C ILE A 109 10.30 -4.02 -16.79
#